data_AF-A0A8H4R6B3-F1
#
_entry.id   AF-A0A8H4R6B3-F1
#
_cell.length_a   1.000
_cell.length_b   1.000
_cell.length_c   1.000
_cell.angle_alpha   90.00
_cell.angle_beta   90.00
_cell.angle_gamma   90.00
#
_symmetry.space_group_name_H-M   'P 1'
#
loop_
_entity.id
_entity.type
_entity.pdbx_description
1 polymer ?
#
loop_
_entity_poly.entity_id
_entity_poly.type
_entity_poly.pdbx_seq_one_letter_code
_entity_poly.pdbx_strand_id
1 'polypeptide(L)'
;MLGMAINADDLNHFDRVTPSSQQCRTLALQTSTSMGTGQENVVTPVIDYAFTVPEVDTSAIALLSFSFGGYLAPRESAFEHRFATTICLDGMYSFSAAILPPFGPEFTTLLKTGSVTAVNGIVDKILADPTTTTSTKWFFDQGL
;
A
#
# COMPACT_ATOMS: atom_id res chain seq x y z
N MET A 1 -9.26 -1.65 9.00
CA MET A 1 -9.50 -1.91 7.56
C MET A 1 -10.79 -1.19 7.19
N LEU A 2 -10.70 0.05 6.73
CA LEU A 2 -11.86 0.81 6.23
C LEU A 2 -11.73 0.80 4.71
N GLY A 3 -12.51 -0.04 4.03
CA GLY A 3 -12.67 0.07 2.59
C GLY A 3 -13.56 1.28 2.32
N MET A 4 -13.01 2.35 1.76
CA MET A 4 -13.80 3.49 1.30
C MET A 4 -14.14 3.23 -0.17
N ALA A 5 -15.42 3.06 -0.49
CA ALA A 5 -15.89 3.03 -1.86
C ALA A 5 -15.82 4.47 -2.40
N ILE A 6 -14.86 4.75 -3.28
CA ILE A 6 -14.75 6.04 -3.96
C ILE A 6 -15.36 5.87 -5.34
N ASN A 7 -16.28 6.75 -5.69
CA ASN A 7 -16.86 6.79 -7.02
C ASN A 7 -15.82 7.34 -8.02
N ALA A 8 -15.61 6.65 -9.13
CA ALA A 8 -14.65 7.10 -10.16
C ALA A 8 -15.05 8.46 -10.79
N ASP A 9 -16.35 8.81 -10.76
CA ASP A 9 -16.83 10.12 -11.22
C ASP A 9 -16.47 11.27 -10.26
N ASP A 10 -16.23 10.97 -8.97
CA ASP A 10 -15.78 11.97 -7.98
C ASP A 10 -14.30 12.37 -8.19
N LEU A 11 -13.54 11.61 -8.99
CA LEU A 11 -12.14 11.94 -9.31
C LEU A 11 -12.02 13.00 -10.41
N ASN A 12 -13.10 13.28 -11.15
CA ASN A 12 -13.06 14.19 -12.31
C ASN A 12 -13.73 15.56 -12.05
N HIS A 13 -14.47 15.77 -10.96
CA HIS A 13 -15.06 17.09 -10.68
C HIS A 13 -15.40 17.28 -9.19
N PHE A 14 -14.75 18.26 -8.56
CA PHE A 14 -15.08 18.76 -7.21
C PHE A 14 -16.34 19.66 -7.22
N ASP A 15 -17.36 19.33 -8.02
CA ASP A 15 -18.60 20.11 -8.11
C ASP A 15 -19.84 19.22 -8.14
N ARG A 16 -20.57 19.25 -7.00
CA ARG A 16 -21.99 18.97 -6.77
C ARG A 16 -22.72 18.08 -7.78
N VAL A 17 -22.95 16.81 -7.42
CA VAL A 17 -23.88 15.92 -8.14
C VAL A 17 -25.28 15.95 -7.50
N THR A 18 -26.28 16.35 -8.28
CA THR A 18 -27.72 16.30 -7.96
C THR A 18 -28.30 14.88 -8.04
N PRO A 19 -29.38 14.57 -7.29
CA PRO A 19 -29.94 13.22 -7.20
C PRO A 19 -30.97 12.95 -8.31
N SER A 20 -30.54 12.44 -9.47
CA SER A 20 -31.46 11.74 -10.39
C SER A 20 -30.73 10.80 -11.37
N SER A 21 -30.96 9.50 -11.21
CA SER A 21 -30.90 8.46 -12.26
C SER A 21 -29.58 7.92 -12.81
N GLN A 22 -28.41 8.25 -12.27
CA GLN A 22 -27.16 7.52 -12.58
C GLN A 22 -26.49 7.02 -11.29
N GLN A 23 -26.88 5.82 -10.86
CA GLN A 23 -26.09 5.07 -9.89
C GLN A 23 -24.73 4.77 -10.53
N CYS A 24 -23.69 5.42 -10.05
CA CYS A 24 -22.32 5.10 -10.43
C CYS A 24 -22.00 3.70 -9.93
N ARG A 25 -21.67 2.78 -10.84
CA ARG A 25 -21.55 1.35 -10.53
C ARG A 25 -20.13 0.87 -10.27
N THR A 26 -19.14 1.75 -10.43
CA THR A 26 -17.71 1.44 -10.26
C THR A 26 -17.30 1.53 -8.79
N LEU A 27 -16.69 0.47 -8.26
CA LEU A 27 -16.15 0.43 -6.91
C LEU A 27 -14.62 0.57 -6.94
N ALA A 28 -14.08 1.64 -6.36
CA ALA A 28 -12.65 1.75 -6.07
C ALA A 28 -12.35 1.20 -4.66
N LEU A 29 -11.41 0.25 -4.56
CA LEU A 29 -10.92 -0.27 -3.30
C LEU A 29 -9.56 0.37 -2.97
N GLN A 30 -9.47 0.97 -1.78
CA GLN A 30 -8.22 1.48 -1.23
C GLN A 30 -7.62 0.46 -0.25
N THR A 31 -6.45 -0.09 -0.56
CA THR A 31 -5.76 -1.03 0.32
C THR A 31 -4.83 -0.31 1.30
N SER A 32 -4.69 -0.87 2.52
CA SER A 32 -3.80 -0.36 3.56
C SER A 32 -2.40 -0.98 3.44
N THR A 33 -1.37 -0.19 3.72
CA THR A 33 0.08 -0.46 3.58
C THR A 33 0.65 -1.52 4.55
N SER A 34 0.08 -2.72 4.63
CA SER A 34 0.44 -3.74 5.65
C SER A 34 1.65 -4.59 5.26
N MET A 35 2.86 -4.33 5.78
CA MET A 35 4.15 -4.94 5.35
C MET A 35 4.37 -6.46 5.63
N GLY A 36 3.33 -7.28 5.78
CA GLY A 36 3.44 -8.73 6.03
C GLY A 36 3.56 -9.59 4.77
N THR A 37 4.05 -10.83 4.92
CA THR A 37 3.99 -11.85 3.85
C THR A 37 2.55 -12.26 3.61
N GLY A 38 2.04 -12.09 2.39
CA GLY A 38 0.64 -12.42 2.06
C GLY A 38 -0.28 -11.22 1.89
N GLN A 39 0.24 -10.02 1.59
CA GLN A 39 -0.60 -8.85 1.30
C GLN A 39 -1.66 -9.12 0.23
N GLU A 40 -1.33 -9.93 -0.79
CA GLU A 40 -2.29 -10.35 -1.81
C GLU A 40 -3.56 -11.01 -1.24
N ASN A 41 -3.47 -11.66 -0.07
CA ASN A 41 -4.63 -12.32 0.57
C ASN A 41 -5.58 -11.33 1.25
N VAL A 42 -5.16 -10.08 1.44
CA VAL A 42 -5.95 -9.07 2.14
C VAL A 42 -7.05 -8.52 1.22
N VAL A 43 -6.81 -8.52 -0.10
CA VAL A 43 -7.72 -7.89 -1.06
C VAL A 43 -8.80 -8.84 -1.58
N THR A 44 -8.50 -10.13 -1.73
CA THR A 44 -9.45 -11.18 -2.11
C THR A 44 -10.76 -11.17 -1.28
N PRO A 45 -10.74 -11.16 0.07
CA PRO A 45 -11.97 -11.14 0.86
C PRO A 45 -12.77 -9.84 0.71
N VAL A 46 -12.11 -8.73 0.37
CA VAL A 46 -12.81 -7.46 0.09
C VAL A 46 -13.56 -7.55 -1.23
N ILE A 47 -12.96 -8.16 -2.26
CA ILE A 47 -13.65 -8.44 -3.53
C ILE A 47 -14.79 -9.45 -3.31
N ASP A 48 -14.55 -10.51 -2.54
CA ASP A 48 -15.59 -11.50 -2.24
C ASP A 48 -16.81 -10.84 -1.60
N TYR A 49 -16.59 -9.92 -0.66
CA TYR A 49 -17.66 -9.13 -0.08
C TYR A 49 -18.33 -8.21 -1.12
N ALA A 50 -17.56 -7.51 -1.95
CA ALA A 50 -18.10 -6.62 -2.99
C ALA A 50 -19.04 -7.35 -3.96
N PHE A 51 -18.76 -8.62 -4.27
CA PHE A 51 -19.63 -9.48 -5.09
C PHE A 51 -20.98 -9.81 -4.44
N THR A 52 -21.12 -9.62 -3.12
CA THR A 52 -22.38 -9.81 -2.38
C THR A 52 -23.25 -8.55 -2.35
N VAL A 53 -22.72 -7.40 -2.75
CA VAL A 53 -23.41 -6.10 -2.70
C VAL A 53 -24.13 -5.85 -4.02
N PRO A 54 -25.48 -5.84 -4.06
CA PRO A 54 -26.25 -5.72 -5.30
C PRO A 54 -25.99 -4.43 -6.09
N GLU A 55 -25.56 -3.38 -5.41
CA GLU A 55 -25.27 -2.06 -5.99
C GLU A 55 -23.90 -1.99 -6.69
N VAL A 56 -23.01 -2.96 -6.45
CA VAL A 56 -21.67 -3.00 -7.05
C VAL A 56 -21.73 -3.69 -8.40
N ASP A 57 -21.20 -3.03 -9.44
CA ASP A 57 -20.93 -3.70 -10.71
C ASP A 57 -19.60 -4.46 -10.60
N THR A 58 -19.71 -5.77 -10.49
CA THR A 58 -18.58 -6.69 -10.35
C THR A 58 -17.69 -6.73 -11.58
N SER A 59 -18.14 -6.22 -12.74
CA SER A 59 -17.31 -6.05 -13.94
C SER A 59 -16.46 -4.77 -13.94
N ALA A 60 -16.70 -3.87 -12.97
CA ALA A 60 -16.10 -2.54 -12.91
C ALA A 60 -15.47 -2.23 -11.53
N ILE A 61 -14.74 -3.19 -10.97
CA ILE A 61 -14.00 -2.99 -9.71
C ILE A 61 -12.57 -2.54 -10.01
N ALA A 62 -12.14 -1.43 -9.41
CA ALA A 62 -10.82 -0.84 -9.57
C ALA A 62 -10.01 -0.94 -8.26
N LEU A 63 -8.73 -1.26 -8.37
CA LEU A 63 -7.77 -1.10 -7.27
C LEU A 63 -7.12 0.28 -7.36
N LEU A 64 -7.23 1.07 -6.30
CA LEU A 64 -6.59 2.38 -6.19
C LEU A 64 -5.69 2.41 -4.95
N SER A 65 -4.39 2.61 -5.17
CA SER A 65 -3.43 2.66 -4.07
C SER A 65 -2.52 3.88 -4.16
N PHE A 66 -2.16 4.44 -3.00
CA PHE A 66 -1.35 5.64 -2.86
C PHE A 66 -0.12 5.37 -1.99
N SER A 67 0.95 6.15 -2.18
CA SER A 67 2.19 6.06 -1.40
C SER A 67 2.80 4.65 -1.49
N PHE A 68 3.13 4.01 -0.36
CA PHE A 68 3.66 2.64 -0.37
C PHE A 68 2.69 1.62 -0.99
N GLY A 69 1.39 1.90 -0.95
CA GLY A 69 0.38 1.09 -1.65
C GLY A 69 0.58 1.06 -3.16
N GLY A 70 1.16 2.11 -3.77
CA GLY A 70 1.46 2.13 -5.20
C GLY A 70 2.54 1.13 -5.62
N TYR A 71 3.45 0.74 -4.70
CA TYR A 71 4.40 -0.36 -4.92
C TYR A 71 3.73 -1.74 -4.83
N LEU A 72 2.70 -1.85 -3.98
CA LEU A 72 2.04 -3.10 -3.64
C LEU A 72 0.90 -3.44 -4.60
N ALA A 73 0.23 -2.43 -5.16
CA ALA A 73 -0.92 -2.63 -6.05
C ALA A 73 -0.62 -3.52 -7.27
N PRO A 74 0.51 -3.40 -7.99
CA PRO A 74 0.83 -4.32 -9.08
C PRO A 74 0.96 -5.77 -8.60
N ARG A 75 1.47 -5.97 -7.37
CA ARG A 75 1.56 -7.31 -6.77
C ARG A 75 0.16 -7.83 -6.44
N GLU A 76 -0.68 -7.05 -5.79
CA GLU A 76 -2.07 -7.43 -5.49
C GLU A 76 -2.81 -7.85 -6.77
N SER A 77 -2.73 -7.06 -7.84
CA SER A 77 -3.37 -7.36 -9.12
C SER A 77 -2.75 -8.53 -9.89
N ALA A 78 -1.49 -8.87 -9.61
CA ALA A 78 -0.87 -10.07 -10.18
C ALA A 78 -1.46 -11.37 -9.58
N PHE A 79 -2.02 -11.31 -8.37
CA PHE A 79 -2.63 -12.46 -7.68
C PHE A 79 -4.16 -12.39 -7.62
N GLU A 80 -4.76 -11.24 -7.89
CA GLU A 80 -6.20 -11.04 -7.93
C GLU A 80 -6.63 -10.47 -9.29
N HIS A 81 -7.18 -11.34 -10.13
CA HIS A 81 -7.48 -11.02 -11.54
C HIS A 81 -8.86 -10.39 -11.75
N ARG A 82 -9.68 -10.28 -10.70
CA ARG A 82 -11.04 -9.72 -10.81
C ARG A 82 -11.06 -8.19 -10.90
N PHE A 83 -9.92 -7.52 -10.73
CA PHE A 83 -9.83 -6.09 -10.98
C PHE A 83 -9.96 -5.77 -12.46
N ALA A 84 -10.86 -4.86 -12.80
CA ALA A 84 -10.95 -4.28 -14.13
C ALA A 84 -9.79 -3.32 -14.42
N THR A 85 -9.27 -2.66 -13.39
CA THR A 85 -8.14 -1.74 -13.51
C THR A 85 -7.37 -1.59 -12.19
N THR A 86 -6.12 -1.14 -12.30
CA THR A 86 -5.22 -0.91 -11.17
C THR A 86 -4.52 0.42 -11.34
N ILE A 87 -4.65 1.30 -10.35
CA ILE A 87 -4.10 2.64 -10.33
C ILE A 87 -3.07 2.73 -9.21
N CYS A 88 -1.81 2.97 -9.61
CA CYS A 88 -0.67 3.09 -8.70
C CYS A 88 -0.28 4.57 -8.58
N LEU A 89 -0.81 5.28 -7.59
CA LEU A 89 -0.44 6.67 -7.32
C LEU A 89 0.80 6.73 -6.42
N ASP A 90 1.81 7.48 -6.84
CA ASP A 90 3.12 7.55 -6.16
C ASP A 90 3.82 6.18 -6.04
N GLY A 91 3.62 5.32 -7.05
CA GLY A 91 4.27 4.03 -7.12
C GLY A 91 5.79 4.15 -7.27
N MET A 92 6.52 3.45 -6.40
CA MET A 92 7.98 3.38 -6.45
C MET A 92 8.44 2.05 -7.02
N TYR A 93 9.51 2.03 -7.81
CA TYR A 93 10.06 0.78 -8.35
C TYR A 93 10.84 -0.03 -7.31
N SER A 94 11.52 0.65 -6.39
CA SER A 94 12.34 0.04 -5.36
C SER A 94 12.16 0.77 -4.04
N PHE A 95 11.50 0.11 -3.10
CA PHE A 95 11.35 0.64 -1.73
C PHE A 95 12.72 0.82 -1.07
N SER A 96 13.60 -0.19 -1.17
CA SER A 96 14.95 -0.12 -0.59
C SER A 96 15.78 1.05 -1.13
N ALA A 97 15.69 1.37 -2.43
CA ALA A 97 16.36 2.54 -2.98
C ALA A 97 15.81 3.86 -2.43
N ALA A 98 14.52 3.91 -2.07
CA ALA A 98 13.90 5.09 -1.48
C ALA A 98 14.24 5.28 0.01
N ILE A 99 14.35 4.19 0.78
CA ILE A 99 14.49 4.26 2.25
C ILE A 99 15.93 4.12 2.77
N LEU A 100 16.83 3.46 2.04
CA LEU A 100 18.17 3.15 2.55
C LEU A 100 19.22 4.27 2.48
N PRO A 101 19.15 5.26 1.56
CA PRO A 101 20.20 6.28 1.45
C PRO A 101 20.58 7.00 2.77
N PRO A 102 19.64 7.36 3.66
CA PRO A 102 19.97 8.01 4.95
C PRO A 102 20.83 7.15 5.88
N PHE A 103 20.84 5.83 5.74
CA PHE A 103 21.62 4.91 6.58
C PHE A 103 23.02 4.62 6.03
N GLY A 104 23.35 5.14 4.86
CA GLY A 104 24.65 5.00 4.23
C GLY A 104 24.92 3.63 3.58
N PRO A 105 26.05 3.53 2.86
CA PRO A 105 26.39 2.35 2.05
C PRO A 105 26.78 1.14 2.89
N GLU A 106 27.33 1.34 4.10
CA GLU A 106 27.72 0.25 5.00
C GLU A 106 26.50 -0.55 5.47
N PHE A 107 25.44 0.14 5.92
CA PHE A 107 24.19 -0.49 6.32
C PHE A 107 23.52 -1.21 5.13
N THR A 108 23.50 -0.57 3.97
CA THR A 108 22.96 -1.18 2.74
C THR A 108 23.72 -2.45 2.34
N THR A 109 25.05 -2.46 2.50
CA THR A 109 25.88 -3.64 2.22
C THR A 109 25.61 -4.74 3.23
N LEU A 110 25.47 -4.39 4.50
CA LEU A 110 25.14 -5.35 5.55
C LEU A 110 23.79 -6.03 5.32
N LEU A 111 22.75 -5.26 4.95
CA LEU A 111 21.45 -5.82 4.59
C LEU A 111 21.55 -6.86 3.46
N LYS A 112 22.40 -6.60 2.45
CA LYS A 112 22.62 -7.53 1.33
C LYS A 112 23.32 -8.84 1.74
N THR A 113 23.97 -8.89 2.91
CA THR A 113 24.55 -10.14 3.43
C THR A 113 23.51 -11.12 3.96
N GLY A 114 22.29 -10.64 4.25
CA GLY A 114 21.22 -11.44 4.86
C GLY A 114 21.46 -11.82 6.33
N SER A 115 22.52 -11.28 6.96
CA SER A 115 22.83 -11.58 8.37
C SER A 115 21.91 -10.81 9.33
N VAL A 116 20.81 -11.44 9.73
CA VAL A 116 19.83 -10.87 10.68
C VAL A 116 20.50 -10.43 11.99
N THR A 117 21.41 -11.25 12.54
CA THR A 117 22.11 -10.93 13.79
C THR A 117 22.95 -9.66 13.67
N ALA A 118 23.68 -9.50 12.56
CA ALA A 118 24.52 -8.34 12.37
C ALA A 118 23.69 -7.07 12.11
N VAL A 119 22.60 -7.19 11.34
CA VAL A 119 21.66 -6.08 11.10
C VAL A 119 21.02 -5.63 12.42
N ASN A 120 20.47 -6.55 13.21
CA ASN A 120 19.85 -6.24 14.50
C ASN A 120 20.85 -5.55 15.43
N GLY A 121 22.10 -6.03 15.49
CA GLY A 121 23.13 -5.41 16.32
C GLY A 121 23.51 -3.98 15.92
N ILE A 122 23.30 -3.58 14.66
CA ILE A 122 23.45 -2.18 14.24
C ILE A 122 22.19 -1.38 14.55
N VAL A 123 21.00 -1.93 14.28
CA VAL A 123 19.73 -1.28 14.59
C VAL A 123 19.62 -0.96 16.08
N ASP A 124 19.99 -1.89 16.95
CA ASP A 124 20.01 -1.69 18.41
C ASP A 124 20.91 -0.51 18.82
N LYS A 125 22.06 -0.34 18.15
CA LYS A 125 22.96 0.79 18.40
C LYS A 125 22.36 2.12 17.92
N ILE A 126 21.71 2.11 16.75
CA ILE A 126 21.01 3.30 16.22
C ILE A 126 19.87 3.70 17.16
N LEU A 127 19.11 2.74 17.68
CA LEU A 127 18.01 3.00 18.61
C LEU A 127 18.49 3.49 19.98
N ALA A 128 19.63 2.98 20.47
CA ALA A 128 20.23 3.40 21.73
C ALA A 128 20.90 4.79 21.68
N ASP A 129 21.23 5.30 20.47
CA ASP A 129 21.85 6.61 20.32
C ASP A 129 20.84 7.75 20.61
N PRO A 130 21.10 8.60 21.61
CA PRO A 130 20.22 9.72 21.95
C PRO A 130 20.11 10.76 20.84
N THR A 131 21.06 10.82 19.90
CA THR A 131 21.07 11.77 18.77
C THR A 131 20.23 11.29 17.58
N THR A 132 19.84 10.02 17.54
CA THR A 132 18.99 9.47 16.48
C THR A 132 17.63 10.17 16.46
N THR A 133 17.20 10.60 15.27
CA THR A 133 15.94 11.32 15.09
C THR A 133 14.73 10.49 15.48
N THR A 134 13.66 11.14 15.95
CA THR A 134 12.39 10.46 16.28
C THR A 134 11.82 9.71 15.07
N SER A 135 11.96 10.25 13.86
CA SER A 135 11.51 9.60 12.62
C SER A 135 12.27 8.29 12.37
N THR A 136 13.58 8.28 12.60
CA THR A 136 14.41 7.06 12.46
C THR A 136 14.07 6.03 13.52
N LYS A 137 13.84 6.44 14.77
CA LYS A 137 13.43 5.52 15.84
C LYS A 137 12.07 4.89 15.54
N TRP A 138 11.09 5.72 15.18
CA TRP A 138 9.76 5.26 14.77
C TRP A 138 9.85 4.29 13.59
N PHE A 139 10.70 4.56 12.61
CA PHE A 139 10.86 3.70 11.42
C PHE A 139 11.20 2.25 11.79
N PHE A 140 12.20 2.04 12.66
CA PHE A 140 12.58 0.69 13.11
C PHE A 140 11.55 0.09 14.09
N ASP A 141 10.95 0.91 14.97
CA ASP A 141 9.91 0.44 15.91
C ASP A 141 8.64 -0.08 15.21
N GLN A 142 8.36 0.34 13.98
CA GLN A 142 7.25 -0.16 13.17
C GLN A 142 7.56 -1.44 12.37
N GLY A 143 8.72 -2.08 12.61
CA GLY A 143 9.04 -3.39 12.05
C GLY A 143 9.66 -3.36 10.64
N LEU A 144 10.39 -2.29 10.32
CA LEU A 144 11.25 -2.19 9.13
C LEU A 144 12.71 -2.54 9.42
#